data_AF-A0A8I1SYE9-F1
#
_entry.id   AF-A0A8I1SYE9-F1
#
_cell.length_a   1.000
_cell.length_b   1.000
_cell.length_c   1.000
_cell.angle_alpha   90.00
_cell.angle_beta   90.00
_cell.angle_gamma   90.00
#
_symmetry.space_group_name_H-M   'P 1'
#
loop_
_entity.id
_entity.type
_entity.pdbx_description
1 polymer ?
#
loop_
_entity_poly.entity_id
_entity_poly.type
_entity_poly.pdbx_seq_one_letter_code
_entity_poly.pdbx_strand_id
1 'polypeptide(L)'
;MTDEGNILRMRLQGDVLVFIASARGETDQNFEASVSRIKNAIEHGNLTEIKVERAIAEVEDLIMPIIRGLPASKRLEIDGTEFVKVTHLLSGNHAAAIPIESVESLFNDLANYASGSPVAWRKHVPATQVALSLIVLREVMHHGGFKTVSLSRQAA
;
A
#
# COMPACT_ATOMS: atom_id res chain seq x y z
N MET A 1 -7.18 -27.62 7.56
CA MET A 1 -8.09 -26.50 7.88
C MET A 1 -7.35 -25.22 7.54
N THR A 2 -7.65 -24.64 6.38
CA THR A 2 -7.19 -23.29 6.03
C THR A 2 -7.88 -22.31 6.97
N ASP A 3 -7.09 -21.52 7.71
CA ASP A 3 -7.59 -20.38 8.51
C ASP A 3 -8.14 -19.35 7.51
N GLU A 4 -9.40 -19.53 7.10
CA GLU A 4 -10.21 -18.60 6.32
C GLU A 4 -10.68 -17.46 7.25
N GLY A 5 -9.76 -16.90 8.02
CA GLY A 5 -10.02 -15.73 8.86
C GLY A 5 -10.36 -14.51 8.01
N ASN A 6 -10.92 -13.49 8.65
CA ASN A 6 -11.31 -12.23 8.02
C ASN A 6 -10.19 -11.69 7.12
N ILE A 7 -10.57 -11.37 5.88
CA ILE A 7 -9.67 -10.86 4.84
C ILE A 7 -9.96 -9.38 4.66
N LEU A 8 -8.92 -8.57 4.71
CA LEU A 8 -8.96 -7.20 4.24
C LEU A 8 -8.40 -7.16 2.82
N ARG A 9 -9.21 -6.75 1.84
CA ARG A 9 -8.71 -6.43 0.50
C ARG A 9 -8.56 -4.93 0.37
N MET A 10 -7.41 -4.50 -0.13
CA MET A 10 -7.12 -3.10 -0.40
C MET A 10 -6.85 -2.91 -1.89
N ARG A 11 -7.66 -2.07 -2.54
CA ARG A 11 -7.56 -1.73 -3.96
C ARG A 11 -7.13 -0.30 -4.13
N LEU A 12 -6.16 -0.05 -5.00
CA LEU A 12 -5.86 1.31 -5.47
C LEU A 12 -6.03 1.38 -6.99
N GLN A 13 -7.04 2.12 -7.43
CA GLN A 13 -7.36 2.30 -8.85
C GLN A 13 -7.52 3.78 -9.16
N GLY A 14 -6.62 4.32 -10.00
CA GLY A 14 -6.58 5.74 -10.31
C GLY A 14 -6.27 6.57 -9.06
N ASP A 15 -7.30 7.22 -8.53
CA ASP A 15 -7.23 8.13 -7.38
C ASP A 15 -8.12 7.68 -6.22
N VAL A 16 -8.65 6.46 -6.27
CA VAL A 16 -9.54 5.90 -5.24
C VAL A 16 -8.87 4.71 -4.57
N LEU A 17 -8.74 4.81 -3.25
CA LEU A 17 -8.34 3.74 -2.36
C LEU A 17 -9.59 3.10 -1.77
N VAL A 18 -9.76 1.80 -1.97
CA VAL A 18 -10.91 1.03 -1.48
C VAL A 18 -10.42 -0.04 -0.51
N PHE A 19 -11.07 -0.15 0.65
CA PHE A 19 -10.92 -1.25 1.58
C PHE A 19 -12.20 -2.08 1.60
N ILE A 20 -12.06 -3.39 1.44
CA ILE A 20 -13.15 -4.36 1.48
C ILE A 20 -12.81 -5.35 2.60
N ALA A 21 -13.52 -5.26 3.72
CA ALA A 21 -13.39 -6.24 4.79
C ALA A 21 -14.45 -7.32 4.62
N SER A 22 -14.00 -8.54 4.34
CA SER A 22 -14.84 -9.73 4.22
C SER A 22 -14.71 -10.58 5.47
N ALA A 23 -15.82 -10.79 6.17
CA ALA A 23 -15.95 -11.73 7.28
C ALA A 23 -16.94 -12.85 6.92
N ARG A 24 -16.72 -14.06 7.44
CA ARG A 24 -17.51 -15.23 7.05
C ARG A 24 -18.98 -15.06 7.48
N GLY A 25 -19.89 -15.11 6.51
CA GLY A 25 -21.33 -15.02 6.76
C GLY A 25 -21.84 -13.60 7.02
N GLU A 26 -20.99 -12.59 6.81
CA GLU A 26 -21.33 -11.18 6.91
C GLU A 26 -21.26 -10.51 5.54
N THR A 27 -21.98 -9.40 5.40
CA THR A 27 -21.87 -8.52 4.23
C THR A 27 -20.53 -7.82 4.26
N ASP A 28 -19.87 -7.72 3.09
CA ASP A 28 -18.63 -6.97 2.95
C ASP A 28 -18.79 -5.51 3.41
N GLN A 29 -17.85 -5.04 4.22
CA GLN A 29 -17.76 -3.63 4.62
C GLN A 29 -16.80 -2.90 3.68
N ASN A 30 -17.31 -1.91 2.97
CA ASN A 30 -16.56 -1.13 1.99
C ASN A 30 -16.28 0.28 2.50
N PHE A 31 -15.02 0.69 2.41
CA PHE A 31 -14.59 2.05 2.69
C PHE A 31 -13.84 2.60 1.50
N GLU A 32 -14.20 3.78 1.05
CA GLU A 32 -13.56 4.44 -0.07
C GLU A 32 -13.01 5.80 0.35
N ALA A 33 -11.84 6.14 -0.16
CA ALA A 33 -11.24 7.44 0.05
C ALA A 33 -10.50 7.91 -1.20
N SER A 34 -10.55 9.21 -1.46
CA SER A 34 -9.77 9.81 -2.54
C SER A 34 -8.34 10.06 -2.10
N VAL A 35 -7.39 9.65 -2.93
CA VAL A 35 -5.95 9.94 -2.77
C VAL A 35 -5.42 10.92 -3.83
N SER A 36 -6.32 11.52 -4.63
CA SER A 36 -6.00 12.45 -5.73
C SER A 36 -5.07 13.57 -5.30
N ARG A 37 -5.33 14.22 -4.15
CA ARG A 37 -4.51 15.31 -3.62
C ARG A 37 -3.08 14.86 -3.33
N ILE A 38 -2.91 13.72 -2.67
CA ILE A 38 -1.61 13.15 -2.29
C ILE A 38 -0.85 12.76 -3.56
N LYS A 39 -1.52 12.08 -4.48
CA LYS A 39 -0.97 11.67 -5.77
C LYS A 39 -0.43 12.85 -6.56
N ASN A 40 -1.26 13.89 -6.74
CA ASN A 40 -0.86 15.10 -7.44
C ASN A 40 0.36 15.74 -6.78
N ALA A 41 0.41 15.86 -5.45
CA ALA A 41 1.57 16.44 -4.75
C ALA A 41 2.87 15.64 -4.97
N ILE A 42 2.78 14.32 -5.02
CA ILE A 42 3.91 13.41 -5.28
C ILE A 42 4.39 13.54 -6.74
N GLU A 43 3.47 13.50 -7.71
CA GLU A 43 3.80 13.45 -9.14
C GLU A 43 4.34 14.77 -9.70
N HIS A 44 3.99 15.91 -9.09
CA HIS A 44 4.42 17.23 -9.59
C HIS A 44 5.84 17.59 -9.16
N GLY A 45 6.83 17.37 -10.02
CA GLY A 45 8.23 17.74 -9.79
C GLY A 45 9.02 16.67 -9.05
N ASN A 46 10.15 17.04 -8.44
CA ASN A 46 11.00 16.08 -7.75
C ASN A 46 10.33 15.53 -6.49
N LEU A 47 10.58 14.25 -6.19
CA LEU A 47 10.24 13.66 -4.89
C LEU A 47 11.26 14.16 -3.87
N THR A 48 10.78 14.81 -2.82
CA THR A 48 11.61 15.35 -1.74
C THR A 48 11.18 14.74 -0.41
N GLU A 49 12.07 14.76 0.59
CA GLU A 49 11.78 14.30 1.95
C GLU A 49 10.50 14.93 2.51
N ILE A 50 10.36 16.25 2.41
CA ILE A 50 9.15 16.98 2.85
C ILE A 50 7.87 16.47 2.16
N LYS A 51 7.93 16.09 0.88
CA LYS A 51 6.77 15.53 0.18
C LYS A 51 6.43 14.13 0.68
N VAL A 52 7.43 13.31 0.97
CA VAL A 52 7.25 11.98 1.53
C VAL A 52 6.62 12.08 2.92
N GLU A 53 7.16 12.93 3.80
CA GLU A 53 6.61 13.18 5.14
C GLU A 53 5.15 13.65 5.10
N ARG A 54 4.84 14.63 4.24
CA ARG A 54 3.46 15.11 4.07
C ARG A 54 2.54 14.03 3.54
N ALA A 55 3.00 13.25 2.57
CA ALA A 55 2.22 12.14 2.03
C ALA A 55 1.92 11.08 3.09
N ILE A 56 2.88 10.75 3.96
CA ILE A 56 2.68 9.83 5.09
C ILE A 56 1.59 10.38 6.01
N ALA A 57 1.73 11.63 6.48
CA ALA A 57 0.75 12.24 7.38
C ALA A 57 -0.67 12.26 6.78
N GLU A 58 -0.80 12.62 5.50
CA GLU A 58 -2.09 12.64 4.81
C GLU A 58 -2.67 11.23 4.59
N VAL A 59 -1.82 10.24 4.32
CA VAL A 59 -2.23 8.83 4.24
C VAL A 59 -2.69 8.32 5.61
N GLU A 60 -1.95 8.62 6.68
CA GLU A 60 -2.31 8.23 8.05
C GLU A 60 -3.67 8.80 8.46
N ASP A 61 -3.89 10.10 8.25
CA ASP A 61 -5.18 10.76 8.51
C ASP A 61 -6.34 10.07 7.78
N LEU A 62 -6.08 9.58 6.57
CA LEU A 62 -7.07 8.89 5.74
C LEU A 62 -7.34 7.45 6.21
N ILE A 63 -6.29 6.66 6.48
CA ILE A 63 -6.45 5.23 6.77
C ILE A 63 -6.76 4.94 8.24
N MET A 64 -6.31 5.77 9.18
CA MET A 64 -6.43 5.47 10.61
C MET A 64 -7.89 5.35 11.11
N PRO A 65 -8.86 6.17 10.66
CA PRO A 65 -10.27 5.97 10.99
C PRO A 65 -10.82 4.67 10.41
N ILE A 66 -10.40 4.31 9.19
CA ILE A 66 -10.82 3.07 8.51
C ILE A 66 -10.31 1.87 9.30
N ILE A 67 -8.99 1.79 9.53
CA ILE A 67 -8.34 0.68 10.25
C ILE A 67 -8.98 0.45 11.62
N ARG A 68 -9.32 1.51 12.37
CA ARG A 68 -10.01 1.41 13.66
C ARG A 68 -11.43 0.83 13.58
N GLY A 69 -12.10 1.00 12.45
CA GLY A 69 -13.44 0.46 12.19
C GLY A 69 -13.43 -0.96 11.60
N LEU A 70 -12.28 -1.48 11.17
CA LEU A 70 -12.20 -2.79 10.56
C LEU A 70 -12.30 -3.91 11.61
N PRO A 71 -12.96 -5.04 11.29
CA PRO A 71 -12.84 -6.24 12.11
C PRO A 71 -11.40 -6.72 12.12
N ALA A 72 -11.00 -7.40 13.21
CA ALA A 72 -9.68 -8.01 13.31
C ALA A 72 -9.47 -8.97 12.12
N SER A 73 -8.65 -8.53 11.16
CA SER A 73 -8.32 -9.26 9.94
C SER A 73 -6.95 -9.87 10.07
N LYS A 74 -6.80 -11.13 9.67
CA LYS A 74 -5.51 -11.83 9.75
C LYS A 74 -4.70 -11.72 8.46
N ARG A 75 -5.36 -11.32 7.36
CA ARG A 75 -4.80 -11.39 6.01
C ARG A 75 -5.09 -10.09 5.27
N LEU A 76 -4.05 -9.54 4.65
CA LEU A 76 -4.13 -8.41 3.73
C LEU A 76 -3.91 -8.91 2.31
N GLU A 77 -4.87 -8.65 1.44
CA GLU A 77 -4.76 -8.84 0.00
C GLU A 77 -4.77 -7.48 -0.69
N ILE A 78 -3.97 -7.32 -1.75
CA ILE A 78 -3.93 -6.10 -2.56
C ILE A 78 -4.27 -6.39 -4.02
N ASP A 79 -4.98 -5.47 -4.65
CA ASP A 79 -5.23 -5.48 -6.09
C ASP A 79 -5.30 -4.06 -6.68
N GLY A 80 -5.42 -3.97 -8.01
CA GLY A 80 -5.35 -2.70 -8.71
C GLY A 80 -3.95 -2.41 -9.26
N THR A 81 -3.92 -1.65 -10.35
CA THR A 81 -2.73 -1.46 -11.20
C THR A 81 -1.57 -0.77 -10.47
N GLU A 82 -1.86 0.09 -9.51
CA GLU A 82 -0.82 0.83 -8.77
C GLU A 82 -0.08 -0.04 -7.75
N PHE A 83 -0.76 -0.99 -7.12
CA PHE A 83 -0.11 -1.97 -6.24
C PHE A 83 0.68 -3.00 -7.04
N VAL A 84 0.24 -3.37 -8.25
CA VAL A 84 0.99 -4.29 -9.12
C VAL A 84 2.40 -3.77 -9.37
N LYS A 85 2.58 -2.48 -9.69
CA LYS A 85 3.92 -1.86 -9.89
C LYS A 85 4.82 -2.04 -8.66
N VAL A 86 4.29 -1.79 -7.46
CA VAL A 86 5.02 -1.96 -6.19
C VAL A 86 5.35 -3.42 -5.96
N THR A 87 4.43 -4.35 -6.20
CA THR A 87 4.69 -5.78 -6.02
C THR A 87 5.77 -6.31 -6.95
N HIS A 88 5.88 -5.83 -8.20
CA HIS A 88 6.98 -6.18 -9.11
C HIS A 88 8.35 -5.70 -8.61
N LEU A 89 8.40 -4.61 -7.83
CA LEU A 89 9.64 -4.14 -7.20
C LEU A 89 10.01 -4.93 -5.94
N LEU A 90 9.00 -5.42 -5.20
CA LEU A 90 9.17 -6.15 -3.94
C LEU A 90 9.45 -7.63 -4.15
N SER A 91 8.88 -8.20 -5.20
CA SER A 91 8.97 -9.62 -5.51
C SER A 91 9.36 -9.74 -6.97
N GLY A 92 10.52 -10.33 -7.26
CA GLY A 92 10.75 -10.88 -8.59
C GLY A 92 9.60 -11.85 -8.88
N ASN A 93 8.65 -11.41 -9.70
CA ASN A 93 7.39 -12.06 -10.08
C ASN A 93 7.04 -13.34 -9.28
N HIS A 94 6.16 -13.26 -8.26
CA HIS A 94 5.45 -14.41 -7.62
C HIS A 94 5.83 -14.79 -6.17
N ALA A 95 6.06 -13.84 -5.26
CA ALA A 95 5.98 -14.18 -3.84
C ALA A 95 4.50 -14.43 -3.45
N ALA A 96 4.19 -15.61 -2.91
CA ALA A 96 2.85 -15.95 -2.42
C ALA A 96 2.42 -15.06 -1.24
N ALA A 97 3.38 -14.47 -0.53
CA ALA A 97 3.20 -13.51 0.54
C ALA A 97 4.45 -12.62 0.61
N ILE A 98 4.26 -11.30 0.61
CA ILE A 98 5.31 -10.29 0.70
C ILE A 98 5.37 -9.84 2.17
N PRO A 99 6.52 -10.01 2.85
CA PRO A 99 6.68 -9.62 4.24
C PRO A 99 6.77 -8.09 4.40
N ILE A 100 6.32 -7.56 5.54
CA ILE A 100 6.38 -6.12 5.84
C ILE A 100 7.81 -5.57 5.74
N GLU A 101 8.80 -6.37 6.12
CA GLU A 101 10.21 -6.01 6.08
C GLU A 101 10.69 -5.68 4.66
N SER A 102 10.17 -6.38 3.64
CA SER A 102 10.46 -6.06 2.24
C SER A 102 9.86 -4.71 1.82
N VAL A 103 8.65 -4.41 2.29
CA VAL A 103 7.96 -3.14 2.04
C VAL A 103 8.74 -1.99 2.71
N GLU A 104 9.13 -2.17 3.97
CA GLU A 104 9.93 -1.20 4.72
C GLU A 104 11.30 -0.99 4.08
N SER A 105 11.96 -2.04 3.59
CA SER A 105 13.23 -1.92 2.88
C SER A 105 13.10 -1.10 1.59
N LEU A 106 12.05 -1.34 0.78
CA LEU A 106 11.82 -0.57 -0.43
C LEU A 106 11.43 0.89 -0.11
N PHE A 107 10.69 1.10 0.98
CA PHE A 107 10.39 2.44 1.46
C PHE A 107 11.66 3.19 1.91
N ASN A 108 12.61 2.51 2.56
CA ASN A 108 13.89 3.11 2.92
C ASN A 108 14.70 3.53 1.68
N ASP A 109 14.69 2.74 0.60
CA ASP A 109 15.26 3.15 -0.70
C ASP A 109 14.60 4.43 -1.22
N LEU A 110 13.26 4.54 -1.11
CA LEU A 110 12.49 5.72 -1.52
C LEU A 110 12.85 6.95 -0.67
N ALA A 111 12.92 6.79 0.65
CA ALA A 111 13.23 7.86 1.58
C ALA A 111 14.65 8.41 1.36
N ASN A 112 15.64 7.52 1.21
CA ASN A 112 17.02 7.90 0.89
C ASN A 112 17.12 8.63 -0.47
N TYR A 113 16.30 8.24 -1.45
CA TYR A 113 16.23 8.96 -2.71
C TYR A 113 15.64 10.36 -2.55
N ALA A 114 14.53 10.46 -1.81
CA ALA A 114 13.85 11.71 -1.51
C ALA A 114 14.70 12.68 -0.66
N SER A 115 15.64 12.16 0.15
CA SER A 115 16.63 12.93 0.90
C SER A 115 17.83 13.39 0.07
N GLY A 116 17.82 13.14 -1.24
CA GLY A 116 18.83 13.66 -2.18
C GLY A 116 19.94 12.68 -2.54
N SER A 117 19.75 11.36 -2.38
CA SER A 117 20.66 10.33 -2.90
C SER A 117 20.10 9.68 -4.17
N PRO A 118 20.45 10.14 -5.39
CA PRO A 118 19.91 9.59 -6.63
C PRO A 118 20.21 8.10 -6.81
N VAL A 119 21.34 7.63 -6.25
CA VAL A 119 21.79 6.23 -6.35
C VAL A 119 21.01 5.28 -5.44
N ALA A 120 20.17 5.79 -4.54
CA ALA A 120 19.31 4.98 -3.69
C ALA A 120 18.14 4.38 -4.50
N TRP A 121 17.68 5.05 -5.56
CA TRP A 121 16.59 4.58 -6.41
C TRP A 121 17.07 4.08 -7.78
N ARG A 122 17.57 2.85 -7.83
CA ARG A 122 17.99 2.17 -9.09
C ARG A 122 16.96 1.17 -9.60
N LYS A 123 15.67 1.52 -9.48
CA LYS A 123 14.57 0.67 -9.96
C LYS A 123 14.21 1.06 -11.40
N HIS A 124 13.60 0.13 -12.13
CA HIS A 124 13.18 0.36 -13.52
C HIS A 124 11.95 1.27 -13.66
N VAL A 125 11.29 1.60 -12.54
CA VAL A 125 10.14 2.51 -12.48
C VAL A 125 10.53 3.78 -11.73
N PRO A 126 10.13 4.99 -12.19
CA PRO A 126 10.38 6.23 -11.46
C PRO A 126 9.77 6.21 -10.05
N ALA A 127 10.50 6.76 -9.07
CA ALA A 127 10.09 6.81 -7.66
C ALA A 127 8.70 7.45 -7.46
N THR A 128 8.43 8.55 -8.15
CA THR A 128 7.14 9.28 -8.08
C THR A 128 5.94 8.43 -8.51
N GLN A 129 6.13 7.47 -9.43
CA GLN A 129 5.05 6.61 -9.93
C GLN A 129 4.64 5.50 -8.96
N VAL A 130 5.46 5.21 -7.94
CA VAL A 130 5.19 4.14 -6.96
C VAL A 130 5.16 4.63 -5.52
N ALA A 131 5.58 5.88 -5.27
CA ALA A 131 5.67 6.43 -3.92
C ALA A 131 4.32 6.36 -3.18
N LEU A 132 3.22 6.78 -3.81
CA LEU A 132 1.90 6.76 -3.18
C LEU A 132 1.47 5.35 -2.78
N SER A 133 1.52 4.39 -3.71
CA SER A 133 1.10 3.01 -3.43
C SER A 133 2.02 2.34 -2.41
N LEU A 134 3.33 2.65 -2.43
CA LEU A 134 4.27 2.14 -1.43
C LEU A 134 4.00 2.71 -0.04
N ILE A 135 3.74 4.02 0.07
CA ILE A 135 3.40 4.69 1.34
C ILE A 135 2.09 4.10 1.88
N VAL A 136 1.03 4.06 1.08
CA VAL A 136 -0.27 3.48 1.47
C VAL A 136 -0.09 2.04 1.95
N LEU A 137 0.65 1.22 1.22
CA LEU A 137 0.90 -0.17 1.61
C LEU A 137 1.63 -0.27 2.94
N ARG A 138 2.71 0.50 3.11
CA ARG A 138 3.49 0.52 4.36
C ARG A 138 2.62 0.92 5.54
N GLU A 139 1.91 2.04 5.45
CA GLU A 139 1.12 2.56 6.57
C GLU A 139 -0.04 1.63 6.93
N VAL A 140 -0.71 1.03 5.95
CA VAL A 140 -1.76 0.04 6.21
C VAL A 140 -1.21 -1.22 6.86
N MET A 141 -0.06 -1.73 6.40
CA MET A 141 0.57 -2.90 7.02
C MET A 141 1.02 -2.59 8.46
N HIS A 142 1.64 -1.43 8.66
CA HIS A 142 2.19 -1.01 9.95
C HIS A 142 1.07 -0.79 10.98
N HIS A 143 0.10 0.08 10.69
CA HIS A 143 -0.98 0.43 11.61
C HIS A 143 -2.06 -0.65 11.71
N GLY A 144 -2.28 -1.42 10.65
CA GLY A 144 -3.19 -2.57 10.64
C GLY A 144 -2.60 -3.85 11.26
N GLY A 145 -1.30 -3.86 11.59
CA GLY A 145 -0.62 -5.00 12.20
C GLY A 145 -0.38 -6.19 11.26
N PHE A 146 -0.46 -5.99 9.94
CA PHE A 146 -0.25 -7.04 8.95
C PHE A 146 1.24 -7.33 8.77
N LYS A 147 1.62 -8.59 8.94
CA LYS A 147 3.02 -9.03 8.74
C LYS A 147 3.32 -9.42 7.30
N THR A 148 2.29 -9.73 6.53
CA THR A 148 2.42 -10.12 5.13
C THR A 148 1.26 -9.59 4.30
N VAL A 149 1.53 -9.31 3.03
CA VAL A 149 0.53 -8.96 2.02
C VAL A 149 0.63 -9.89 0.81
N SER A 150 -0.49 -10.26 0.20
CA SER A 150 -0.51 -11.05 -1.04
C SER A 150 -1.30 -10.35 -2.13
N LEU A 151 -0.99 -10.62 -3.39
CA LEU A 151 -1.87 -10.22 -4.48
C LEU A 151 -3.20 -10.97 -4.36
N SER A 152 -4.31 -10.24 -4.49
CA SER A 152 -5.64 -10.85 -4.59
C SER A 152 -5.66 -11.79 -5.78
N ARG A 153 -6.10 -13.04 -5.56
CA ARG A 153 -6.40 -13.94 -6.67
C ARG A 153 -7.72 -13.48 -7.25
N GLN A 154 -7.71 -12.86 -8.42
CA GLN A 154 -8.95 -12.66 -9.16
C GLN A 154 -9.55 -14.06 -9.43
N ALA A 155 -10.81 -14.26 -9.05
CA ALA A 155 -11.56 -15.39 -9.57
C ALA A 155 -11.62 -15.21 -11.09
N ALA A 156 -11.07 -16.19 -11.81
CA ALA A 156 -11.17 -16.27 -13.26
C ALA A 156 -12.64 -16.44 -13.70
#